data_AF-A2G1L7-F1
#
_entry.id   AF-A2G1L7-F1
#
_cell.length_a   1.000
_cell.length_b   1.000
_cell.length_c   1.000
_cell.angle_alpha   90.00
_cell.angle_beta   90.00
_cell.angle_gamma   90.00
#
_symmetry.space_group_name_H-M   'P 1'
#
loop_
_entity.id
_entity.type
_entity.pdbx_description
1 polymer ?
#
loop_
_entity_poly.entity_id
_entity_poly.type
_entity_poly.pdbx_seq_one_letter_code
_entity_poly.pdbx_strand_id
1 'polypeptide(L)'
;MSVEAKTFTNKSNGETFTKGTYNGIEVLRRDKDGYINATKMAREAGKLNHLNRFLNSAKMQEILEFWLKEYGRAKSGSTSKQAFYELTKGVINEFKGIYIHPDLVHFVAEWCSVKYAF
;
A
#
# COMPACT_ATOMS: atom_id res chain seq x y z
N MET A 1 1.12 22.60 4.77
CA MET A 1 1.49 22.12 6.12
C MET A 1 2.30 20.86 5.94
N SER A 2 3.60 20.88 6.28
CA SER A 2 4.43 19.66 6.26
C SER A 2 4.15 18.86 7.53
N VAL A 3 3.54 17.69 7.38
CA VAL A 3 3.45 16.71 8.47
C VAL A 3 4.82 16.04 8.54
N GLU A 4 5.53 16.18 9.66
CA GLU A 4 6.81 15.48 9.86
C GLU A 4 6.61 13.97 9.69
N ALA A 5 7.32 13.40 8.72
CA ALA A 5 7.31 11.97 8.49
C ALA A 5 8.03 11.27 9.66
N LYS A 6 7.33 10.34 10.34
CA LYS A 6 7.90 9.59 11.46
C LYS A 6 8.30 8.20 10.99
N THR A 7 9.58 7.89 11.04
CA THR A 7 10.12 6.57 10.72
C THR A 7 10.18 5.69 11.96
N PHE A 8 9.83 4.42 11.78
CA PHE A 8 9.81 3.38 12.81
C PHE A 8 10.68 2.22 12.35
N THR A 9 11.52 1.72 13.25
CA THR A 9 12.32 0.51 12.99
C THR A 9 11.65 -0.70 13.62
N ASN A 10 11.38 -1.71 12.80
CA ASN A 10 10.89 -3.00 13.26
C ASN A 10 12.01 -3.76 13.95
N LYS A 11 11.90 -3.92 15.27
CA LYS A 11 12.97 -4.50 16.11
C LYS A 11 13.33 -5.95 15.75
N SER A 12 12.42 -6.73 15.15
CA SER A 12 12.63 -8.14 14.87
C SER A 12 13.49 -8.43 13.64
N ASN A 13 13.53 -7.53 12.65
CA ASN A 13 14.29 -7.76 11.41
C ASN A 13 15.04 -6.51 10.90
N GLY A 14 14.99 -5.39 11.63
CA GLY A 14 15.66 -4.13 11.26
C GLY A 14 15.01 -3.35 10.13
N GLU A 15 13.91 -3.83 9.54
CA GLU A 15 13.21 -3.10 8.49
C GLU A 15 12.59 -1.81 9.01
N THR A 16 12.62 -0.76 8.21
CA THR A 16 12.05 0.54 8.57
C THR A 16 10.77 0.82 7.81
N PHE A 17 9.88 1.54 8.49
CA PHE A 17 8.57 1.94 7.99
C PHE A 17 8.36 3.41 8.30
N THR A 18 7.92 4.18 7.31
CA THR A 18 7.65 5.60 7.47
C THR A 18 6.14 5.85 7.48
N LYS A 19 5.66 6.46 8.56
CA LYS A 19 4.29 6.97 8.66
C LYS A 19 4.23 8.34 8.01
N GLY A 20 3.21 8.55 7.19
CA GLY A 20 2.94 9.80 6.50
C GLY A 20 1.47 9.95 6.16
N THR A 21 1.17 10.78 5.18
CA THR A 21 -0.19 11.00 4.68
C THR A 21 -0.25 10.89 3.16
N TYR A 22 -1.33 10.33 2.64
CA TYR A 22 -1.70 10.36 1.22
C TYR A 22 -2.99 11.17 1.09
N ASN A 23 -2.97 12.32 0.42
CA ASN A 23 -4.15 13.19 0.25
C ASN A 23 -4.97 13.42 1.55
N GLY A 24 -4.28 13.51 2.70
CA GLY A 24 -4.90 13.71 4.01
C GLY A 24 -5.32 12.44 4.78
N ILE A 25 -5.20 11.22 4.22
CA ILE A 25 -5.33 9.97 4.99
C ILE A 25 -3.97 9.50 5.50
N GLU A 26 -3.90 9.05 6.76
CA GLU A 26 -2.70 8.44 7.31
C GLU A 26 -2.35 7.14 6.57
N VAL A 27 -1.07 6.99 6.24
CA VAL A 27 -0.52 5.81 5.59
C VAL A 27 0.77 5.34 6.26
N LEU A 28 1.09 4.07 6.07
CA LEU A 28 2.37 3.49 6.44
C LEU A 28 3.06 2.99 5.16
N ARG A 29 4.26 3.48 4.90
CA ARG A 29 5.13 3.06 3.80
C ARG A 29 6.23 2.15 4.33
N ARG A 30 6.50 1.04 3.65
CA ARG A 30 7.69 0.23 3.91
C ARG A 30 8.88 0.83 3.17
N ASP A 31 9.96 1.17 3.87
CA ASP A 31 11.03 1.98 3.26
C ASP A 31 11.87 1.18 2.25
N LYS A 32 11.98 -0.14 2.45
CA LYS A 32 12.79 -1.05 1.61
C LYS A 32 12.34 -1.07 0.14
N ASP A 33 11.03 -1.04 -0.11
CA ASP A 33 10.45 -1.20 -1.44
C ASP A 33 9.48 -0.06 -1.82
N GLY A 34 9.16 0.80 -0.85
CA GLY A 34 8.27 1.93 -1.01
C GLY A 34 6.78 1.61 -1.02
N TYR A 35 6.37 0.34 -0.83
CA TYR A 35 4.96 -0.04 -0.89
C TYR A 35 4.19 0.55 0.28
N ILE A 36 2.90 0.78 0.07
CA ILE A 36 2.01 1.45 1.02
C ILE A 36 1.02 0.45 1.62
N ASN A 37 0.85 0.47 2.93
CA ASN A 37 -0.04 -0.42 3.67
C ASN A 37 -1.53 -0.03 3.44
N ALA A 38 -2.16 -0.70 2.48
CA ALA A 38 -3.58 -0.53 2.13
C ALA A 38 -4.51 -0.98 3.28
N THR A 39 -4.10 -1.97 4.08
CA THR A 39 -4.86 -2.39 5.28
C THR A 39 -4.97 -1.26 6.29
N LYS A 40 -3.88 -0.53 6.53
CA LYS A 40 -3.88 0.62 7.43
C LYS A 40 -4.76 1.74 6.86
N MET A 41 -4.60 2.09 5.59
CA MET A 41 -5.45 3.09 4.93
C MET A 41 -6.95 2.73 5.03
N ALA A 42 -7.33 1.49 4.69
CA ALA A 42 -8.71 1.05 4.77
C ALA A 42 -9.25 1.05 6.21
N ARG A 43 -8.41 0.77 7.21
CA ARG A 43 -8.78 0.87 8.64
C ARG A 43 -9.08 2.30 9.04
N GLU A 44 -8.19 3.25 8.72
CA GLU A 44 -8.38 4.67 9.02
C GLU A 44 -9.63 5.24 8.33
N ALA A 45 -10.00 4.71 7.17
CA ALA A 45 -11.23 5.07 6.46
C ALA A 45 -12.49 4.34 6.95
N GLY A 46 -12.39 3.41 7.92
CA GLY A 46 -13.53 2.59 8.37
C GLY A 46 -14.03 1.57 7.33
N LYS A 47 -13.18 1.20 6.36
CA LYS A 47 -13.50 0.31 5.22
C LYS A 47 -12.77 -1.03 5.25
N LEU A 48 -11.99 -1.32 6.31
CA LEU A 48 -11.15 -2.52 6.41
C LEU A 48 -11.88 -3.83 6.05
N ASN A 49 -13.10 -4.03 6.56
CA ASN A 49 -13.89 -5.25 6.33
C ASN A 49 -14.28 -5.48 4.86
N HIS A 50 -14.08 -4.48 4.00
CA HIS A 50 -14.41 -4.53 2.57
C HIS A 50 -13.19 -4.52 1.66
N LEU A 51 -11.97 -4.40 2.21
CA LEU A 51 -10.75 -4.28 1.42
C LEU A 51 -10.54 -5.47 0.49
N ASN A 52 -10.68 -6.70 0.98
CA ASN A 52 -10.52 -7.89 0.15
C ASN A 52 -11.58 -7.94 -0.97
N ARG A 53 -12.81 -7.51 -0.71
CA ARG A 53 -13.86 -7.44 -1.75
C ARG A 53 -13.48 -6.41 -2.83
N PHE A 54 -12.93 -5.27 -2.44
CA PHE A 54 -12.46 -4.26 -3.39
C PHE A 54 -11.29 -4.75 -4.24
N LEU A 55 -10.26 -5.33 -3.60
CA LEU A 55 -9.09 -5.85 -4.30
C LEU A 55 -9.46 -6.95 -5.31
N ASN A 56 -10.49 -7.74 -5.02
CA ASN A 56 -11.02 -8.78 -5.92
C ASN A 56 -12.18 -8.30 -6.81
N SER A 57 -12.50 -7.01 -6.81
CA SER A 57 -13.54 -6.47 -7.70
C SER A 57 -13.08 -6.51 -9.16
N ALA A 58 -14.02 -6.72 -10.09
CA ALA A 58 -13.71 -6.80 -11.53
C ALA A 58 -12.92 -5.57 -12.01
N LYS A 59 -13.30 -4.37 -11.56
CA LYS A 59 -12.61 -3.14 -11.96
C LYS A 59 -11.18 -3.08 -11.43
N MET A 60 -10.95 -3.49 -10.18
CA MET A 60 -9.60 -3.50 -9.63
C MET A 60 -8.73 -4.57 -10.32
N GLN A 61 -9.28 -5.73 -10.63
CA GLN A 61 -8.55 -6.77 -11.37
C GLN A 61 -8.15 -6.29 -12.76
N GLU A 62 -9.03 -5.60 -13.50
CA GLU A 62 -8.71 -4.97 -14.78
C GLU A 62 -7.52 -4.00 -14.67
N ILE A 63 -7.53 -3.13 -13.64
CA ILE A 63 -6.45 -2.19 -13.36
C ILE A 63 -5.14 -2.92 -13.05
N LEU A 64 -5.18 -3.95 -12.20
CA LEU A 64 -4.01 -4.74 -11.81
C LEU A 64 -3.40 -5.47 -13.00
N GLU A 65 -4.22 -6.09 -13.83
CA GLU A 65 -3.79 -6.79 -15.05
C GLU A 65 -3.13 -5.82 -16.04
N PHE A 66 -3.75 -4.67 -16.28
CA PHE A 66 -3.18 -3.63 -17.12
C PHE A 66 -1.83 -3.15 -16.56
N TRP A 67 -1.77 -2.84 -15.26
CA TRP A 67 -0.55 -2.34 -14.65
C TRP A 67 0.58 -3.37 -14.69
N LEU A 68 0.29 -4.64 -14.41
CA LEU A 68 1.29 -5.71 -14.49
C LEU A 68 1.82 -5.91 -15.91
N LYS A 69 0.95 -5.81 -16.92
CA LYS A 69 1.32 -5.94 -18.33
C LYS A 69 2.24 -4.81 -18.79
N GLU A 70 1.90 -3.57 -18.47
CA GLU A 70 2.59 -2.37 -18.98
C GLU A 70 3.78 -1.95 -18.11
N TYR A 71 3.69 -2.12 -16.78
CA TYR A 71 4.68 -1.61 -15.81
C TYR A 71 5.29 -2.71 -14.91
N GLY A 72 4.69 -3.89 -14.84
CA GLY A 72 5.15 -5.01 -14.00
C GLY A 72 6.43 -5.70 -14.50
N ARG A 73 6.82 -5.45 -15.76
CA ARG A 73 8.08 -5.95 -16.31
C ARG A 73 9.27 -5.19 -15.73
N ALA A 74 10.16 -5.91 -15.07
CA ALA A 74 11.43 -5.36 -14.66
C ALA A 74 12.22 -4.87 -15.87
N LYS A 75 12.80 -3.66 -15.79
CA LYS A 75 13.96 -3.33 -16.64
C LYS A 75 15.04 -4.36 -16.30
N SER A 76 15.58 -5.03 -17.33
CA SER A 76 16.69 -6.01 -17.31
C SER A 76 17.36 -6.21 -15.94
N GLY A 77 17.15 -7.39 -15.33
CA GLY A 77 17.89 -7.85 -14.13
C GLY A 77 17.18 -7.73 -12.77
N SER A 78 16.00 -7.13 -12.68
CA SER A 78 15.22 -7.06 -11.42
C SER A 78 14.11 -8.12 -11.35
N THR A 79 13.75 -8.55 -10.14
CA THR A 79 12.53 -9.32 -9.89
C THR A 79 11.31 -8.52 -10.37
N SER A 80 10.31 -9.19 -10.95
CA SER A 80 9.05 -8.57 -11.36
C SER A 80 8.42 -7.82 -10.18
N LYS A 81 7.91 -6.60 -10.43
CA LYS A 81 7.20 -5.85 -9.40
C LYS A 81 5.82 -6.48 -9.23
N GLN A 82 5.48 -6.87 -8.00
CA GLN A 82 4.13 -7.32 -7.66
C GLN A 82 3.21 -6.10 -7.51
N ALA A 83 1.96 -6.19 -7.91
CA ALA A 83 1.03 -5.08 -7.74
C ALA A 83 0.69 -4.83 -6.25
N PHE A 84 0.57 -5.90 -5.48
CA PHE A 84 0.50 -5.88 -4.03
C PHE A 84 0.98 -7.22 -3.44
N TYR A 85 1.27 -7.25 -2.15
CA TYR A 85 1.60 -8.46 -1.39
C TYR A 85 1.09 -8.35 0.05
N GLU A 86 1.01 -9.48 0.75
CA GLU A 86 0.67 -9.52 2.16
C GLU A 86 1.94 -9.65 3.02
N LEU A 87 2.11 -8.76 4.01
CA LEU A 87 3.18 -8.80 4.99
C LEU A 87 2.63 -9.27 6.34
N THR A 88 2.95 -10.51 6.72
CA THR A 88 2.49 -11.12 7.98
C THR A 88 3.62 -11.64 8.86
N LYS A 89 4.73 -12.07 8.26
CA LYS A 89 5.87 -12.70 8.96
C LYS A 89 6.98 -11.70 9.21
N GLY A 90 7.71 -11.90 10.31
CA GLY A 90 8.93 -11.14 10.61
C GLY A 90 8.72 -9.68 11.02
N VAL A 91 7.47 -9.21 11.16
CA VAL A 91 7.15 -7.83 11.58
C VAL A 91 6.13 -7.80 12.71
N ILE A 92 6.19 -6.77 13.55
CA ILE A 92 5.18 -6.53 14.60
C ILE A 92 3.79 -6.26 14.00
N ASN A 93 2.74 -6.50 14.79
CA ASN A 93 1.35 -6.43 14.32
C ASN A 93 0.96 -5.08 13.69
N GLU A 94 1.54 -3.97 14.14
CA GLU A 94 1.28 -2.64 13.59
C GLU A 94 1.69 -2.50 12.11
N PHE A 95 2.72 -3.25 11.68
CA PHE A 95 3.24 -3.19 10.31
C PHE A 95 2.66 -4.27 9.41
N LYS A 96 1.80 -5.16 9.92
CA LYS A 96 1.19 -6.21 9.11
C LYS A 96 0.09 -5.65 8.21
N GLY A 97 -0.15 -6.33 7.09
CA GLY A 97 -1.25 -6.02 6.19
C GLY A 97 -0.90 -6.21 4.72
N ILE A 98 -1.82 -5.78 3.88
CA ILE A 98 -1.67 -5.76 2.42
C ILE A 98 -0.92 -4.49 2.05
N TYR A 99 0.22 -4.66 1.37
CA TYR A 99 1.07 -3.61 0.85
C TYR A 99 0.88 -3.50 -0.66
N ILE A 100 0.46 -2.34 -1.15
CA ILE A 100 0.20 -2.07 -2.56
C ILE A 100 1.30 -1.17 -3.15
N HIS A 101 1.60 -1.38 -4.43
CA HIS A 101 2.57 -0.55 -5.16
C HIS A 101 2.12 0.93 -5.14
N PRO A 102 3.03 1.91 -5.00
CA PRO A 102 2.69 3.33 -4.91
C PRO A 102 1.84 3.85 -6.07
N ASP A 103 2.14 3.44 -7.29
CA ASP A 103 1.37 3.84 -8.49
C ASP A 103 -0.10 3.45 -8.42
N LEU A 104 -0.46 2.45 -7.62
CA LEU A 104 -1.81 1.91 -7.49
C LEU A 104 -2.54 2.37 -6.23
N VAL A 105 -1.85 3.07 -5.31
CA VAL A 105 -2.43 3.45 -4.01
C VAL A 105 -3.63 4.39 -4.15
N HIS A 106 -3.64 5.21 -5.21
CA HIS A 106 -4.69 6.19 -5.47
C HIS A 106 -6.06 5.53 -5.66
N PHE A 107 -6.11 4.34 -6.28
CA PHE A 107 -7.34 3.57 -6.41
C PHE A 107 -7.89 3.12 -5.05
N VAL A 108 -7.02 2.76 -4.11
CA VAL A 108 -7.43 2.42 -2.73
C VAL A 108 -7.92 3.66 -2.00
N ALA A 109 -7.24 4.80 -2.18
CA ALA A 109 -7.59 6.06 -1.54
C ALA A 109 -8.97 6.57 -2.02
N GLU A 110 -9.19 6.61 -3.33
CA GLU A 110 -10.47 6.97 -3.95
C GLU A 110 -11.59 6.04 -3.48
N TRP A 111 -11.34 4.72 -3.49
CA TRP A 111 -12.30 3.73 -3.00
C TRP A 111 -12.65 3.92 -1.51
N CYS A 112 -11.66 4.27 -0.68
CA CYS A 112 -11.89 4.58 0.72
C CYS A 112 -12.84 5.76 0.88
N SER A 113 -12.59 6.84 0.14
CA SER A 113 -13.47 8.01 0.01
C SER A 113 -12.98 8.94 -1.10
N VAL A 114 -13.91 9.49 -1.88
CA VAL A 114 -13.61 10.46 -2.94
C VAL A 114 -12.80 11.68 -2.47
N LYS A 115 -12.87 12.04 -1.17
CA LYS A 115 -12.08 13.15 -0.61
C LYS A 115 -10.56 12.93 -0.68
N TYR A 116 -10.11 11.68 -0.82
CA TYR A 116 -8.70 11.33 -0.93
C TYR A 116 -8.24 11.19 -2.39
N ALA A 117 -9.10 11.47 -3.36
CA ALA A 117 -8.78 11.40 -4.79
C ALA A 117 -8.09 12.67 -5.34
N PHE A 118 -7.98 13.73 -4.52
CA PHE A 118 -7.47 15.05 -4.90
C PHE A 118 -6.33 15.50 -3.98
#